data_AF-A0A5C4U2X5-F1
#
_entry.id   AF-A0A5C4U2X5-F1
#
_cell.length_a   1.000
_cell.length_b   1.000
_cell.length_c   1.000
_cell.angle_alpha   90.00
_cell.angle_beta   90.00
_cell.angle_gamma   90.00
#
_symmetry.space_group_name_H-M   'P 1'
#
loop_
_entity.id
_entity.type
_entity.pdbx_description
1 polymer ?
#
loop_
_entity_poly.entity_id
_entity_poly.type
_entity_poly.pdbx_seq_one_letter_code
_entity_poly.pdbx_strand_id
1 'polypeptide(L)'
;MGVLGSINKTLAKNRQAIKAAQTQARQEVKASAKHLRRREELLTKLEKNLIKAEKKGLKNQRKHELKLAKTEYERRKAGKFNKDSVDRYIRAGRMAAPVLLPLIYRGITQLRDTTQEKRARRAGVTRDQLAQFSGHGAGLQARIQGIRNSLPESSVSPGLRRDLDEQLESLHRATNNAEFMTPDQRRRAHHAISVDIDRVTQEIQAELTRR
;
A
#
# COMPACT_ATOMS: atom_id res chain seq x y z
N MET A 1 -45.22 -48.38 96.18
CA MET A 1 -45.34 -48.00 94.75
C MET A 1 -45.55 -49.27 93.93
N GLY A 2 -46.74 -49.49 93.34
CA GLY A 2 -47.13 -50.79 92.75
C GLY A 2 -46.82 -50.97 91.25
N VAL A 3 -46.39 -52.18 90.88
CA VAL A 3 -45.89 -52.60 89.55
C VAL A 3 -46.92 -52.47 88.41
N LEU A 4 -48.21 -52.70 88.70
CA LEU A 4 -49.28 -52.56 87.71
C LEU A 4 -49.53 -51.09 87.30
N GLY A 5 -49.32 -50.15 88.23
CA GLY A 5 -49.41 -48.72 87.96
C GLY A 5 -48.28 -48.21 87.06
N SER A 6 -47.09 -48.81 87.13
CA SER A 6 -45.97 -48.48 86.22
C SER A 6 -46.21 -48.98 84.80
N ILE A 7 -46.79 -50.17 84.61
CA ILE A 7 -47.06 -50.74 83.28
C ILE A 7 -48.07 -49.88 82.51
N ASN A 8 -49.19 -49.50 83.12
CA ASN A 8 -50.17 -48.62 82.48
C ASN A 8 -49.59 -47.24 82.12
N LYS A 9 -48.71 -46.69 82.98
CA LYS A 9 -47.97 -45.46 82.68
C LYS A 9 -47.01 -45.63 81.49
N THR A 10 -46.33 -46.77 81.35
CA THR A 10 -45.44 -47.04 80.20
C THR A 10 -46.20 -47.19 78.88
N LEU A 11 -47.34 -47.89 78.87
CA LEU A 11 -48.18 -48.03 77.67
C LEU A 11 -48.77 -46.68 77.24
N ALA A 12 -49.20 -45.84 78.19
CA ALA A 12 -49.66 -44.49 77.91
C ALA A 12 -48.55 -43.62 77.29
N LYS A 13 -47.32 -43.68 77.83
CA LYS A 13 -46.13 -43.00 77.27
C LYS A 13 -45.80 -43.50 75.87
N ASN A 14 -45.83 -44.81 75.63
CA ASN A 14 -45.56 -45.39 74.31
C ASN A 14 -46.62 -44.98 73.27
N ARG A 15 -47.91 -44.96 73.65
CA ARG A 15 -48.98 -44.45 72.77
C ARG A 15 -48.82 -42.97 72.44
N GLN A 16 -48.41 -42.16 73.42
CA GLN A 16 -48.11 -40.74 73.19
C GLN A 16 -46.88 -40.56 72.30
N ALA A 17 -45.83 -41.34 72.50
CA ALA A 17 -44.63 -41.34 71.66
C ALA A 17 -44.95 -41.74 70.21
N ILE A 18 -45.77 -42.77 70.00
CA ILE A 18 -46.23 -43.18 68.66
C ILE A 18 -47.07 -42.09 68.01
N LYS A 19 -48.00 -41.45 68.74
CA LYS A 19 -48.79 -40.33 68.20
C LYS A 19 -47.90 -39.13 67.86
N ALA A 20 -46.93 -38.80 68.71
CA ALA A 20 -45.97 -37.72 68.46
C ALA A 20 -45.13 -38.02 67.21
N ALA A 21 -44.57 -39.23 67.10
CA ALA A 21 -43.84 -39.68 65.92
C ALA A 21 -44.71 -39.66 64.65
N GLN A 22 -45.97 -40.10 64.74
CA GLN A 22 -46.91 -40.04 63.63
C GLN A 22 -47.23 -38.60 63.21
N THR A 23 -47.36 -37.67 64.17
CA THR A 23 -47.56 -36.25 63.85
C THR A 23 -46.32 -35.61 63.23
N GLN A 24 -45.12 -35.96 63.70
CA GLN A 24 -43.86 -35.51 63.12
C GLN A 24 -43.71 -36.05 61.69
N ALA A 25 -43.91 -37.34 61.46
CA ALA A 25 -43.90 -37.94 60.13
C ALA A 25 -44.93 -37.28 59.19
N ARG A 26 -46.15 -37.00 59.67
CA ARG A 26 -47.17 -36.28 58.89
C ARG A 26 -46.76 -34.83 58.58
N GLN A 27 -46.09 -34.14 59.50
CA GLN A 27 -45.58 -32.79 59.29
C GLN A 27 -44.41 -32.78 58.31
N GLU A 28 -43.49 -33.75 58.40
CA GLU A 28 -42.38 -33.92 57.47
C GLU A 28 -42.86 -34.24 56.06
N VAL A 29 -43.84 -35.13 55.90
CA VAL A 29 -44.46 -35.42 54.60
C VAL A 29 -45.15 -34.19 54.02
N LYS A 30 -45.87 -33.41 54.85
CA LYS A 30 -46.49 -32.16 54.39
C LYS A 30 -45.45 -31.10 54.01
N ALA A 31 -44.38 -30.97 54.80
CA ALA A 31 -43.30 -30.04 54.53
C ALA A 31 -42.56 -30.44 53.25
N SER A 32 -42.18 -31.71 53.10
CA SER A 32 -41.51 -32.22 51.91
C SER A 32 -42.38 -32.08 50.67
N ALA A 33 -43.68 -32.40 50.74
CA ALA A 33 -44.61 -32.15 49.63
C ALA A 33 -44.69 -30.67 49.25
N LYS A 34 -44.68 -29.75 50.23
CA LYS A 34 -44.64 -28.30 49.97
C LYS A 34 -43.32 -27.85 49.35
N HIS A 35 -42.19 -28.41 49.79
CA HIS A 35 -40.87 -28.13 49.21
C HIS A 35 -40.75 -28.66 47.78
N LEU A 36 -41.26 -29.87 47.51
CA LEU A 36 -41.31 -30.48 46.18
C LEU A 36 -42.15 -29.63 45.23
N ARG A 37 -43.37 -29.24 45.62
CA ARG A 37 -44.21 -28.35 44.81
C ARG A 37 -43.53 -27.02 44.48
N ARG A 38 -42.90 -26.37 45.47
CA ARG A 38 -42.13 -25.13 45.24
C ARG A 38 -40.95 -25.36 44.30
N ARG A 39 -40.25 -26.48 44.42
CA ARG A 39 -39.14 -26.84 43.53
C ARG A 39 -39.64 -27.02 42.10
N GLU A 40 -40.72 -27.77 41.90
CA GLU A 40 -41.35 -27.96 40.59
C GLU A 40 -41.81 -26.63 39.97
N GLU A 41 -42.44 -25.76 40.74
CA GLU A 41 -42.82 -24.41 40.28
C GLU A 41 -41.60 -23.57 39.85
N LEU A 42 -40.49 -23.63 40.59
CA LEU A 42 -39.25 -22.95 40.22
C LEU A 42 -38.64 -23.57 38.96
N LEU A 43 -38.61 -24.89 38.85
CA LEU A 43 -38.11 -25.59 37.67
C LEU A 43 -38.92 -25.21 36.43
N THR A 44 -40.25 -25.23 36.49
CA THR A 44 -41.10 -24.82 35.36
C THR A 44 -40.92 -23.35 34.98
N LYS A 45 -40.66 -22.45 35.96
CA LYS A 45 -40.32 -21.04 35.68
C LYS A 45 -38.96 -20.92 34.98
N LEU A 46 -37.96 -21.68 35.43
CA LEU A 46 -36.63 -21.72 34.82
C LEU A 46 -36.70 -22.25 33.38
N GLU A 47 -37.40 -23.37 33.15
CA GLU A 47 -37.63 -23.93 31.82
C GLU A 47 -38.31 -22.91 30.90
N LYS A 48 -39.38 -22.25 31.37
CA LYS A 48 -40.05 -21.21 30.58
C LYS A 48 -39.13 -20.04 30.24
N ASN A 49 -38.28 -19.62 31.18
CA ASN A 49 -37.33 -18.53 30.95
C ASN A 49 -36.21 -18.94 29.99
N LEU A 50 -35.71 -20.17 30.11
CA LEU A 50 -34.73 -20.76 29.20
C LEU A 50 -35.29 -20.83 27.78
N ILE A 51 -36.49 -21.40 27.60
CA ILE A 51 -37.17 -21.47 26.30
C ILE A 51 -37.37 -20.06 25.71
N LYS A 52 -37.73 -19.07 26.54
CA LYS A 52 -37.87 -17.68 26.09
C LYS A 52 -36.52 -17.09 25.65
N ALA A 53 -35.45 -17.35 26.38
CA ALA A 53 -34.10 -16.89 26.05
C ALA A 53 -33.60 -17.54 24.75
N GLU A 54 -33.77 -18.85 24.59
CA GLU A 54 -33.46 -19.57 23.36
C GLU A 54 -34.24 -19.05 22.17
N LYS A 55 -35.57 -18.87 22.30
CA LYS A 55 -36.40 -18.28 21.24
C LYS A 55 -35.91 -16.89 20.84
N LYS A 56 -35.50 -16.05 21.80
CA LYS A 56 -34.91 -14.74 21.52
C LYS A 56 -33.55 -14.86 20.81
N GLY A 57 -32.69 -15.76 21.26
CA GLY A 57 -31.40 -16.07 20.63
C GLY A 57 -31.56 -16.51 19.18
N LEU A 58 -32.41 -17.52 18.94
CA LEU A 58 -32.75 -18.02 17.61
C LEU A 58 -33.34 -16.93 16.71
N LYS A 59 -34.20 -16.07 17.24
CA LYS A 59 -34.75 -14.94 16.49
C LYS A 59 -33.67 -13.93 16.09
N ASN A 60 -32.72 -13.64 16.98
CA ASN A 60 -31.61 -12.74 16.70
C ASN A 60 -30.65 -13.34 15.67
N GLN A 61 -30.35 -14.64 15.78
CA GLN A 61 -29.56 -15.38 14.79
C GLN A 61 -30.22 -15.32 13.41
N ARG A 62 -31.51 -15.70 13.30
CA ARG A 62 -32.26 -15.60 12.03
C ARG A 62 -32.25 -14.20 11.43
N LYS A 63 -32.40 -13.16 12.26
CA LYS A 63 -32.32 -11.76 11.81
C LYS A 63 -30.92 -11.40 11.31
N HIS A 64 -29.88 -11.88 11.97
CA HIS A 64 -28.50 -11.64 11.57
C HIS A 64 -28.17 -12.36 10.26
N GLU A 65 -28.54 -13.63 10.14
CA GLU A 65 -28.41 -14.43 8.92
C GLU A 65 -29.15 -13.79 7.74
N LEU A 66 -30.38 -13.32 7.96
CA LEU A 66 -31.14 -12.61 6.94
C LEU A 66 -30.45 -11.30 6.54
N LYS A 67 -29.90 -10.54 7.49
CA LYS A 67 -29.11 -9.34 7.18
C LYS A 67 -27.88 -9.67 6.34
N LEU A 68 -27.11 -10.68 6.74
CA LEU A 68 -25.94 -11.15 6.00
C LEU A 68 -26.33 -11.58 4.59
N ALA A 69 -27.37 -12.40 4.44
CA ALA A 69 -27.87 -12.86 3.16
C ALA A 69 -28.31 -11.69 2.27
N LYS A 70 -29.02 -10.68 2.84
CA LYS A 70 -29.38 -9.46 2.10
C LYS A 70 -28.15 -8.66 1.68
N THR A 71 -27.18 -8.48 2.58
CA THR A 71 -25.95 -7.75 2.24
C THR A 71 -25.14 -8.46 1.16
N GLU A 72 -25.05 -9.78 1.22
CA GLU A 72 -24.38 -10.59 0.19
C GLU A 72 -25.14 -10.56 -1.14
N TYR A 73 -26.47 -10.59 -1.11
CA TYR A 73 -27.29 -10.43 -2.31
C TYR A 73 -27.07 -9.06 -2.96
N GLU A 74 -27.15 -7.97 -2.19
CA GLU A 74 -26.89 -6.62 -2.70
C GLU A 74 -25.46 -6.49 -3.22
N ARG A 75 -24.48 -7.09 -2.53
CA ARG A 75 -23.08 -7.10 -2.96
C ARG A 75 -22.90 -7.84 -4.29
N ARG A 76 -23.57 -8.98 -4.47
CA ARG A 76 -23.57 -9.73 -5.73
C ARG A 76 -24.27 -8.94 -6.84
N LYS A 77 -25.42 -8.33 -6.55
CA LYS A 77 -26.20 -7.52 -7.50
C LYS A 77 -25.45 -6.27 -7.94
N ALA A 78 -24.77 -5.58 -7.03
CA ALA A 78 -23.96 -4.40 -7.32
C ALA A 78 -22.73 -4.73 -8.20
N GLY A 79 -22.35 -6.02 -8.31
CA GLY A 79 -21.26 -6.46 -9.17
C GLY A 79 -19.87 -6.06 -8.66
N LYS A 80 -18.84 -6.35 -9.47
CA LYS A 80 -17.43 -6.14 -9.12
C LYS A 80 -17.03 -4.65 -9.11
N PHE A 81 -17.71 -3.83 -9.89
CA PHE A 81 -17.49 -2.39 -10.00
C PHE A 81 -18.78 -1.66 -9.62
N ASN A 82 -18.83 -1.21 -8.38
CA ASN A 82 -19.90 -0.38 -7.84
C ASN A 82 -19.32 0.89 -7.19
N LYS A 83 -20.19 1.85 -6.88
CA LYS A 83 -19.79 3.13 -6.26
C LYS A 83 -18.92 2.92 -5.01
N ASP A 84 -19.27 1.97 -4.15
CA ASP A 84 -18.53 1.69 -2.91
C ASP A 84 -17.13 1.11 -3.16
N SER A 85 -16.96 0.33 -4.23
CA SER A 85 -15.64 -0.17 -4.66
C SER A 85 -14.76 0.98 -5.15
N VAL A 86 -15.31 1.88 -5.97
CA VAL A 86 -14.60 3.05 -6.50
C VAL A 86 -14.21 3.99 -5.35
N ASP A 87 -15.14 4.30 -4.46
CA ASP A 87 -14.89 5.16 -3.29
C ASP A 87 -13.79 4.58 -2.39
N ARG A 88 -13.75 3.26 -2.20
CA ARG A 88 -12.66 2.60 -1.46
C ARG A 88 -11.31 2.77 -2.12
N TYR A 89 -11.22 2.60 -3.45
CA TYR A 89 -9.97 2.84 -4.17
C TYR A 89 -9.55 4.31 -4.13
N ILE A 90 -10.47 5.25 -4.27
CA ILE A 90 -10.16 6.68 -4.16
C ILE A 90 -9.65 7.02 -2.76
N ARG A 91 -10.29 6.50 -1.70
CA ARG A 91 -9.83 6.72 -0.31
C ARG A 91 -8.46 6.10 -0.08
N ALA A 92 -8.26 4.85 -0.51
CA ALA A 92 -6.95 4.19 -0.41
C ALA A 92 -5.87 4.97 -1.17
N GLY A 93 -6.18 5.39 -2.40
CA GLY A 93 -5.31 6.23 -3.22
C GLY A 93 -4.97 7.55 -2.54
N ARG A 94 -5.96 8.27 -1.97
CA ARG A 94 -5.74 9.53 -1.23
C ARG A 94 -4.87 9.34 0.01
N MET A 95 -5.03 8.23 0.73
CA MET A 95 -4.18 7.93 1.89
C MET A 95 -2.74 7.58 1.50
N ALA A 96 -2.55 6.89 0.36
CA ALA A 96 -1.23 6.53 -0.14
C ALA A 96 -0.55 7.66 -0.92
N ALA A 97 -1.31 8.63 -1.42
CA ALA A 97 -0.83 9.71 -2.28
C ALA A 97 0.37 10.49 -1.70
N PRO A 98 0.39 10.90 -0.40
CA PRO A 98 1.52 11.66 0.15
C PRO A 98 2.87 10.93 0.08
N VAL A 99 2.86 9.59 0.05
CA VAL A 99 4.07 8.77 -0.01
C VAL A 99 4.37 8.34 -1.45
N LEU A 100 3.34 7.92 -2.20
CA LEU A 100 3.52 7.46 -3.58
C LEU A 100 3.88 8.59 -4.54
N LEU A 101 3.30 9.78 -4.39
CA LEU A 101 3.58 10.91 -5.29
C LEU A 101 5.08 11.28 -5.29
N PRO A 102 5.74 11.51 -4.14
CA PRO A 102 7.18 11.78 -4.12
C PRO A 102 8.03 10.64 -4.71
N LEU A 103 7.66 9.38 -4.48
CA LEU A 103 8.41 8.23 -5.00
C LEU A 103 8.32 8.13 -6.52
N ILE A 104 7.13 8.31 -7.10
CA ILE A 104 6.93 8.35 -8.55
C ILE A 104 7.74 9.50 -9.14
N TYR A 105 7.65 10.70 -8.54
CA TYR A 105 8.41 11.86 -8.99
C TYR A 105 9.92 11.60 -8.95
N ARG A 106 10.43 11.03 -7.85
CA ARG A 106 11.85 10.67 -7.72
C ARG A 106 12.27 9.60 -8.73
N GLY A 107 11.43 8.60 -8.98
CA GLY A 107 11.69 7.58 -9.99
C GLY A 107 11.80 8.18 -11.40
N ILE A 108 10.87 9.06 -11.77
CA ILE A 108 10.87 9.73 -13.08
C ILE A 108 12.09 10.65 -13.22
N THR A 109 12.41 11.44 -12.19
CA THR A 109 13.55 12.36 -12.21
C THR A 109 14.89 11.63 -12.27
N GLN A 110 15.07 10.55 -11.49
CA GLN A 110 16.29 9.74 -11.53
C GLN A 110 16.52 9.08 -12.91
N LEU A 111 15.45 8.61 -13.57
CA LEU A 111 15.52 8.11 -14.94
C LEU A 111 15.94 9.18 -15.96
N ARG A 112 15.41 10.41 -15.81
CA ARG A 112 15.81 11.54 -16.66
C ARG A 112 17.26 11.94 -16.42
N ASP A 113 17.67 12.03 -15.16
CA ASP A 113 19.01 12.46 -14.75
C ASP A 113 20.08 11.51 -15.27
N THR A 114 19.87 10.20 -15.12
CA THR A 114 20.81 9.19 -15.65
C THR A 114 20.91 9.23 -17.18
N THR A 115 19.83 9.57 -17.88
CA THR A 115 19.84 9.71 -19.34
C THR A 115 20.57 10.99 -19.78
N GLN A 116 20.33 12.11 -19.09
CA GLN A 116 21.03 13.38 -19.35
C GLN A 116 22.52 13.26 -19.04
N GLU A 117 22.89 12.62 -17.94
CA GLU A 117 24.28 12.41 -17.56
C GLU A 117 25.02 11.53 -18.56
N LYS A 118 24.40 10.45 -19.05
CA LYS A 118 24.96 9.64 -20.14
C LYS A 118 25.17 10.44 -21.42
N ARG A 119 24.23 11.33 -21.78
CA ARG A 119 24.37 12.22 -22.95
C ARG A 119 25.52 13.21 -22.76
N ALA A 120 25.62 13.82 -21.59
CA ALA A 120 26.69 14.76 -21.25
C ALA A 120 28.07 14.09 -21.32
N ARG A 121 28.21 12.91 -20.69
CA ARG A 121 29.44 12.11 -20.73
C ARG A 121 29.84 11.71 -22.15
N ARG A 122 28.89 11.32 -23.00
CA ARG A 122 29.17 10.99 -24.42
C ARG A 122 29.65 12.20 -25.23
N ALA A 123 29.19 13.39 -24.88
CA ALA A 123 29.61 14.63 -25.51
C ALA A 123 30.87 15.24 -24.87
N GLY A 124 31.45 14.63 -23.82
CA GLY A 124 32.63 15.15 -23.14
C GLY A 124 32.39 16.43 -22.34
N VAL A 125 31.14 16.71 -21.95
CA VAL A 125 30.75 17.90 -21.20
C VAL A 125 30.08 17.54 -19.88
N THR A 126 30.05 18.50 -18.95
CA THR A 126 29.29 18.36 -17.71
C THR A 126 27.79 18.50 -17.96
N ARG A 127 26.97 18.03 -17.01
CA ARG A 127 25.50 18.15 -17.09
C ARG A 127 25.08 19.62 -17.22
N ASP A 128 25.71 20.51 -16.46
CA ASP A 128 25.37 21.93 -16.44
C ASP A 128 25.72 22.61 -17.78
N GLN A 129 26.86 22.24 -18.38
CA GLN A 129 27.21 22.67 -19.74
C GLN A 129 26.23 22.14 -20.79
N LEU A 130 25.82 20.87 -20.69
CA LEU A 130 24.82 20.31 -21.60
C LEU A 130 23.47 21.06 -21.50
N ALA A 131 23.10 21.53 -20.31
CA ALA A 131 21.88 22.29 -20.08
C ALA A 131 21.91 23.71 -20.68
N GLN A 132 23.10 24.27 -20.94
CA GLN A 132 23.27 25.55 -21.62
C GLN A 132 23.00 25.44 -23.13
N PHE A 133 23.18 24.26 -23.70
CA PHE A 133 22.87 23.99 -25.10
C PHE A 133 21.40 23.59 -25.24
N SER A 134 20.69 24.26 -26.13
CA SER A 134 19.27 24.02 -26.39
C SER A 134 18.99 24.00 -27.90
N GLY A 135 17.81 23.50 -28.28
CA GLY A 135 17.42 23.40 -29.68
C GLY A 135 17.83 22.09 -30.37
N HIS A 136 17.70 22.07 -31.69
CA HIS A 136 17.88 20.85 -32.50
C HIS A 136 19.36 20.46 -32.64
N GLY A 137 20.25 21.46 -32.56
CA GLY A 137 21.70 21.30 -32.65
C GLY A 137 22.41 21.07 -31.31
N ALA A 138 21.70 21.04 -30.19
CA ALA A 138 22.30 21.01 -28.84
C ALA A 138 23.33 19.88 -28.64
N GLY A 139 23.08 18.71 -29.22
CA GLY A 139 24.00 17.58 -29.15
C GLY A 139 25.32 17.83 -29.89
N LEU A 140 25.27 18.53 -31.03
CA LEU A 140 26.47 18.89 -31.81
C LEU A 140 27.24 20.01 -31.12
N GLN A 141 26.55 21.02 -30.58
CA GLN A 141 27.16 22.08 -29.78
C GLN A 141 27.90 21.51 -28.56
N ALA A 142 27.27 20.56 -27.85
CA ALA A 142 27.89 19.89 -26.71
C ALA A 142 29.16 19.13 -27.12
N ARG A 143 29.17 18.44 -28.25
CA ARG A 143 30.35 17.73 -28.76
C ARG A 143 31.47 18.70 -29.15
N ILE A 144 31.16 19.81 -29.83
CA ILE A 144 32.13 20.86 -30.17
C ILE A 144 32.78 21.40 -28.89
N GLN A 145 31.96 21.69 -27.86
CA GLN A 145 32.48 22.16 -26.57
C GLN A 145 33.32 21.09 -25.86
N GLY A 146 32.90 19.82 -25.92
CA GLY A 146 33.67 18.71 -25.39
C GLY A 146 35.05 18.59 -26.02
N ILE A 147 35.15 18.77 -27.34
CA ILE A 147 36.43 18.80 -28.06
C ILE A 147 37.29 19.97 -27.56
N ARG A 148 36.74 21.19 -27.49
CA ARG A 148 37.44 22.37 -26.94
C ARG A 148 37.97 22.12 -25.52
N ASN A 149 37.18 21.51 -24.65
CA ASN A 149 37.58 21.17 -23.29
C ASN A 149 38.69 20.11 -23.24
N SER A 150 38.71 19.19 -24.21
CA SER A 150 39.68 18.09 -24.28
C SER A 150 41.03 18.48 -24.88
N LEU A 151 41.17 19.70 -25.39
CA LEU A 151 42.39 20.25 -25.96
C LEU A 151 43.17 21.01 -24.86
N PRO A 152 44.12 20.42 -24.13
CA PRO A 152 45.00 21.17 -23.25
C PRO A 152 46.01 22.02 -24.05
N GLU A 153 46.52 23.09 -23.44
CA GLU A 153 47.44 24.04 -24.10
C GLU A 153 48.73 23.40 -24.65
N SER A 154 49.15 22.25 -24.11
CA SER A 154 50.39 21.57 -24.47
C SER A 154 50.25 20.41 -25.47
N SER A 155 49.02 19.99 -25.82
CA SER A 155 48.81 18.76 -26.62
C SER A 155 49.07 18.92 -28.11
N VAL A 156 48.95 20.13 -28.64
CA VAL A 156 48.97 20.39 -30.10
C VAL A 156 49.94 21.52 -30.42
N SER A 157 50.45 21.60 -31.64
CA SER A 157 51.27 22.73 -32.06
C SER A 157 50.45 24.04 -32.02
N PRO A 158 51.04 25.20 -31.68
CA PRO A 158 50.30 26.46 -31.58
C PRO A 158 49.62 26.90 -32.89
N GLY A 159 50.15 26.50 -34.05
CA GLY A 159 49.53 26.76 -35.36
C GLY A 159 48.26 25.93 -35.54
N LEU A 160 48.38 24.60 -35.37
CA LEU A 160 47.24 23.68 -35.49
C LEU A 160 46.14 23.98 -34.46
N ARG A 161 46.50 24.45 -33.26
CA ARG A 161 45.51 24.92 -32.26
C ARG A 161 44.61 26.01 -32.83
N ARG A 162 45.20 27.05 -33.43
CA ARG A 162 44.42 28.18 -34.00
C ARG A 162 43.50 27.69 -35.11
N ASP A 163 44.02 26.84 -35.99
CA ASP A 163 43.24 26.28 -37.09
C ASP A 163 42.05 25.45 -36.57
N LEU A 164 42.28 24.61 -35.54
CA LEU A 164 41.23 23.83 -34.89
C LEU A 164 40.19 24.72 -34.18
N ASP A 165 40.62 25.76 -33.48
CA ASP A 165 39.70 26.70 -32.81
C ASP A 165 38.81 27.44 -33.82
N GLU A 166 39.38 27.90 -34.94
CA GLU A 166 38.63 28.51 -36.06
C GLU A 166 37.65 27.52 -36.70
N GLN A 167 38.07 26.28 -36.95
CA GLN A 167 37.20 25.24 -37.48
C GLN A 167 36.03 24.92 -36.53
N LEU A 168 36.31 24.74 -35.24
CA LEU A 168 35.28 24.47 -34.23
C LEU A 168 34.31 25.64 -34.08
N GLU A 169 34.79 26.88 -34.21
CA GLU A 169 33.95 28.08 -34.23
C GLU A 169 33.05 28.15 -35.48
N SER A 170 33.59 27.80 -36.65
CA SER A 170 32.82 27.67 -37.88
C SER A 170 31.70 26.62 -37.74
N LEU A 171 32.03 25.44 -37.20
CA LEU A 171 31.05 24.37 -36.93
C LEU A 171 29.98 24.79 -35.92
N HIS A 172 30.35 25.57 -34.91
CA HIS A 172 29.41 26.12 -33.94
C HIS A 172 28.39 27.06 -34.63
N ARG A 173 28.88 27.98 -35.46
CA ARG A 173 28.02 28.90 -36.25
C ARG A 173 27.14 28.14 -37.24
N ALA A 174 27.68 27.15 -37.94
CA ALA A 174 26.93 26.30 -38.86
C ALA A 174 25.78 25.56 -38.15
N THR A 175 26.03 25.09 -36.92
CA THR A 175 25.00 24.44 -36.08
C THR A 175 23.88 25.40 -35.71
N ASN A 176 24.21 26.64 -35.33
CA ASN A 176 23.21 27.67 -35.02
C ASN A 176 22.39 28.05 -36.27
N ASN A 177 23.05 28.20 -37.42
CA ASN A 177 22.39 28.52 -38.68
C ASN A 177 21.43 27.41 -39.14
N ALA A 178 21.75 26.15 -38.86
CA ALA A 178 20.91 25.01 -39.20
C ALA A 178 19.53 25.04 -38.49
N GLU A 179 19.39 25.76 -37.37
CA GLU A 179 18.12 25.87 -36.66
C GLU A 179 17.05 26.66 -37.44
N PHE A 180 17.48 27.60 -38.29
CA PHE A 180 16.60 28.40 -39.14
C PHE A 180 16.23 27.70 -40.46
N MET A 181 16.74 26.48 -40.71
CA MET A 181 16.46 25.72 -41.93
C MET A 181 15.18 24.87 -41.81
N THR A 182 14.62 24.49 -42.96
CA THR A 182 13.50 23.53 -43.00
C THR A 182 13.91 22.17 -42.38
N PRO A 183 12.98 21.34 -41.87
CA PRO A 183 13.32 20.09 -41.17
C PRO A 183 14.23 19.14 -41.98
N ASP A 184 14.07 19.06 -43.29
CA ASP A 184 14.89 18.20 -44.15
C ASP A 184 16.25 18.80 -44.49
N GLN A 185 16.34 20.12 -44.62
CA GLN A 185 17.62 20.81 -44.76
C GLN A 185 18.41 20.74 -43.46
N ARG A 186 17.76 20.98 -42.31
CA ARG A 186 18.37 20.89 -40.98
C ARG A 186 18.94 19.50 -40.69
N ARG A 187 18.20 18.43 -41.01
CA ARG A 187 18.69 17.06 -40.85
C ARG A 187 19.95 16.79 -41.67
N ARG A 188 19.98 17.23 -42.93
CA ARG A 188 21.15 17.11 -43.81
C ARG A 188 22.33 17.95 -43.30
N ALA A 189 22.08 19.18 -42.86
CA ALA A 189 23.10 20.06 -42.29
C ALA A 189 23.69 19.45 -41.02
N HIS A 190 22.87 18.98 -40.08
CA HIS A 190 23.35 18.31 -38.87
C HIS A 190 24.15 17.03 -39.16
N HIS A 191 23.78 16.26 -40.20
CA HIS A 191 24.56 15.11 -40.63
C HIS A 191 25.94 15.52 -41.15
N ALA A 192 26.01 16.52 -42.04
CA ALA A 192 27.27 17.04 -42.57
C ALA A 192 28.18 17.57 -41.44
N ILE A 193 27.61 18.39 -40.54
CA ILE A 193 28.32 18.93 -39.38
C ILE A 193 28.84 17.79 -38.47
N SER A 194 28.05 16.74 -38.25
CA SER A 194 28.52 15.59 -37.46
C SER A 194 29.74 14.93 -38.08
N VAL A 195 29.74 14.74 -39.40
CA VAL A 195 30.89 14.16 -40.12
C VAL A 195 32.11 15.06 -40.01
N ASP A 196 31.95 16.38 -40.10
CA ASP A 196 33.07 17.31 -39.96
C ASP A 196 33.63 17.34 -38.53
N ILE A 197 32.78 17.24 -37.51
CA ILE A 197 33.21 17.05 -36.11
C ILE A 197 34.02 15.76 -35.97
N ASP A 198 33.59 14.66 -36.60
CA ASP A 198 34.30 13.38 -36.57
C ASP A 198 35.68 13.49 -37.25
N ARG A 199 35.77 14.23 -38.37
CA ARG A 199 37.05 14.50 -39.06
C ARG A 199 38.01 15.30 -38.19
N VAL A 200 37.54 16.39 -37.56
CA VAL A 200 38.34 17.19 -36.64
C VAL A 200 38.87 16.33 -35.49
N THR A 201 38.02 15.47 -34.93
CA THR A 201 38.41 14.54 -33.86
C THR A 201 39.49 13.56 -34.32
N GLN A 202 39.39 13.03 -35.54
CA GLN A 202 40.40 12.15 -36.13
C GLN A 202 41.72 12.87 -36.38
N GLU A 203 41.68 14.12 -36.85
CA GLU A 203 42.88 14.95 -37.06
C GLU A 203 43.62 15.20 -35.74
N ILE A 204 42.90 15.57 -34.68
CA ILE A 204 43.47 15.73 -33.32
C ILE A 204 44.12 14.42 -32.88
N GLN A 205 43.43 13.29 -33.04
CA GLN A 205 43.95 11.98 -32.65
C GLN A 205 45.21 11.60 -33.43
N ALA A 206 45.22 11.84 -34.74
CA ALA A 206 46.36 11.55 -35.61
C ALA A 206 47.60 12.34 -35.18
N GLU A 207 47.44 13.63 -34.88
CA GLU A 207 48.54 14.46 -34.40
C GLU A 207 49.06 14.00 -33.02
N LEU A 208 48.15 13.66 -32.10
CA LEU A 208 48.51 13.13 -30.79
C LEU A 208 49.31 11.81 -30.87
N THR A 209 48.98 10.94 -31.82
CA THR A 209 49.68 9.66 -32.03
C THR A 209 50.98 9.78 -32.81
N ARG A 210 51.19 10.91 -33.51
CA ARG A 210 52.40 11.14 -34.33
C ARG A 210 53.58 11.64 -33.49
N ARG A 211 53.31 12.16 -32.29
CA ARG A 211 54.30 12.50 -31.27
C ARG A 211 54.68 11.27 -30.44
#